data_AF-A0A7J8XHG9-F1
#
_entry.id   AF-A0A7J8XHG9-F1
#
_cell.length_a   1.000
_cell.length_b   1.000
_cell.length_c   1.000
_cell.angle_alpha   90.00
_cell.angle_beta   90.00
_cell.angle_gamma   90.00
#
_symmetry.space_group_name_H-M   'P 1'
#
loop_
_entity.id
_entity.type
_entity.pdbx_description
1 polymer ?
#
loop_
_entity_poly.entity_id
_entity_poly.type
_entity_poly.pdbx_seq_one_letter_code
_entity_poly.pdbx_strand_id
1 'polypeptide(L)'
;MHRAAGGFGALNIYHRSVIPIPYANPDGDFTLLIGDWYKTSHKALQQTLDSGKSLPFPHGVLINGQTKTTFTGEQGKTYMFRISNVGLSTSLNFRIQGHSMKLVEVEGSHVIQNLYDSLDVHVGQSVTVLVTLNQPPKDYYIVASTRFTRTILTATAVLHYANSQTPVSGPLPAAPAYKYHWSMQQARTYRWNLTSNAARPNPQGSFHYGKITPTKTIVLANSASYINGKLRYAVNGVSYVNADTPLKLADYFNIPGVFSMNAVQGVPSGVAATVATSVMPTNLHDFLEVVFQNNENAMQSWHLDGYDFWVVGFGSGQWTPKKRRTYNLVDALTRHTTQVYPNSWTAILVSLDNQGMWNMRSASWERQYLGQQFYLRVWNPVRSLANEYDIPSNVLLCGKVVGRHP
;
A
#
# COMPACT_ATOMS: atom_id res chain seq x y z
N MET A 1 1.29 18.78 0.76
CA MET A 1 0.13 17.91 1.12
C MET A 1 -0.92 17.78 -0.01
N HIS A 2 -0.54 17.57 -1.28
CA HIS A 2 -1.52 17.60 -2.40
C HIS A 2 -2.55 16.47 -2.34
N ARG A 3 -2.18 15.28 -1.83
CA ARG A 3 -3.12 14.17 -1.62
C ARG A 3 -4.31 14.56 -0.72
N ALA A 4 -4.06 15.33 0.34
CA ALA A 4 -5.11 15.85 1.23
C ALA A 4 -6.04 16.86 0.54
N ALA A 5 -5.62 17.44 -0.59
CA ALA A 5 -6.42 18.34 -1.40
C ALA A 5 -7.19 17.63 -2.53
N GLY A 6 -7.13 16.29 -2.60
CA GLY A 6 -7.77 15.52 -3.67
C GLY A 6 -6.85 15.19 -4.86
N GLY A 7 -5.54 15.41 -4.75
CA GLY A 7 -4.56 15.08 -5.80
C GLY A 7 -4.30 13.58 -5.93
N PHE A 8 -5.33 12.81 -6.28
CA PHE A 8 -5.29 11.36 -6.50
C PHE A 8 -6.36 10.97 -7.52
N GLY A 9 -6.22 9.78 -8.12
CA GLY A 9 -7.18 9.22 -9.06
C GLY A 9 -6.93 7.73 -9.24
N ALA A 10 -7.89 7.05 -9.87
CA ALA A 10 -7.73 5.65 -10.23
C ALA A 10 -6.96 5.51 -11.54
N LEU A 11 -6.15 4.46 -11.61
CA LEU A 11 -5.57 3.97 -12.86
C LEU A 11 -5.97 2.51 -13.01
N ASN A 12 -6.91 2.24 -13.93
CA ASN A 12 -7.39 0.89 -14.18
C ASN A 12 -6.63 0.31 -15.38
N ILE A 13 -5.90 -0.78 -15.14
CA ILE A 13 -5.20 -1.52 -16.18
C ILE A 13 -6.03 -2.76 -16.52
N TYR A 14 -6.54 -2.83 -17.75
CA TYR A 14 -7.32 -3.96 -18.22
C TYR A 14 -6.42 -5.04 -18.82
N HIS A 15 -6.90 -6.29 -18.77
CA HIS A 15 -6.26 -7.39 -19.47
C HIS A 15 -6.22 -7.11 -20.98
N ARG A 16 -5.20 -7.64 -21.67
CA ARG A 16 -5.21 -7.64 -23.14
C ARG A 16 -6.30 -8.60 -23.60
N SER A 17 -7.07 -8.22 -24.63
CA SER A 17 -8.22 -9.00 -25.13
C SER A 17 -7.91 -10.46 -25.47
N VAL A 18 -6.65 -10.77 -25.80
CA VAL A 18 -6.19 -12.13 -26.15
C VAL A 18 -5.84 -12.99 -24.94
N ILE A 19 -5.92 -12.44 -23.71
CA ILE A 19 -5.50 -13.15 -22.51
C ILE A 19 -6.71 -13.41 -21.62
N PRO A 20 -7.05 -14.68 -21.35
CA PRO A 20 -8.18 -15.00 -20.50
C PRO A 20 -7.92 -14.60 -19.04
N ILE A 21 -8.96 -14.09 -18.40
CA ILE A 21 -9.01 -13.84 -16.96
C ILE A 21 -9.47 -15.10 -16.21
N PRO A 22 -9.07 -15.31 -14.95
CA PRO A 22 -9.36 -16.55 -14.21
C PRO A 22 -10.79 -16.59 -13.62
N TYR A 23 -11.72 -15.79 -14.16
CA TYR A 23 -13.12 -15.68 -13.75
C TYR A 23 -14.00 -15.29 -14.94
N ALA A 24 -15.31 -15.47 -14.83
CA ALA A 24 -16.23 -15.03 -15.88
C ALA A 24 -16.16 -13.50 -16.07
N ASN A 25 -16.35 -13.05 -17.31
CA ASN A 25 -16.40 -11.61 -17.61
C ASN A 25 -17.54 -10.96 -16.82
N PRO A 26 -17.28 -9.89 -16.06
CA PRO A 26 -18.34 -9.14 -15.40
C PRO A 26 -19.18 -8.36 -16.43
N ASP A 27 -20.42 -8.04 -16.07
CA ASP A 27 -21.33 -7.21 -16.88
C ASP A 27 -20.93 -5.72 -16.89
N GLY A 28 -20.04 -5.31 -15.99
CA GLY A 28 -19.47 -3.96 -15.92
C GLY A 28 -18.52 -3.81 -14.74
N ASP A 29 -17.85 -2.65 -14.64
CA ASP A 29 -16.97 -2.34 -13.53
C ASP A 29 -17.19 -0.92 -12.94
N PHE A 30 -16.89 -0.80 -11.65
CA PHE A 30 -16.97 0.42 -10.89
C PHE A 30 -15.63 0.73 -10.24
N THR A 31 -15.24 2.00 -10.33
CA THR A 31 -14.10 2.54 -9.61
C THR A 31 -14.57 3.13 -8.28
N LEU A 32 -13.97 2.67 -7.18
CA LEU A 32 -14.38 3.02 -5.83
C LEU A 32 -13.18 3.43 -4.98
N LEU A 33 -12.99 4.73 -4.83
CA LEU A 33 -11.95 5.33 -4.01
C LEU A 33 -12.50 5.62 -2.62
N ILE A 34 -11.96 4.96 -1.59
CA ILE A 34 -12.31 5.23 -0.18
C ILE A 34 -11.16 5.95 0.51
N GLY A 35 -11.47 6.90 1.38
CA GLY A 35 -10.42 7.64 2.08
C GLY A 35 -10.94 8.44 3.26
N ASP A 36 -10.07 8.72 4.21
CA ASP A 36 -10.33 9.68 5.28
C ASP A 36 -10.30 11.12 4.72
N TRP A 37 -11.02 12.01 5.40
CA TRP A 37 -11.20 13.39 4.97
C TRP A 37 -11.05 14.37 6.12
N TYR A 38 -10.52 15.55 5.81
CA TYR A 38 -10.25 16.62 6.76
C TYR A 38 -10.98 17.89 6.32
N LYS A 39 -11.69 18.54 7.25
CA LYS A 39 -12.20 19.90 7.03
C LYS A 39 -11.06 20.93 7.00
N THR A 40 -9.99 20.66 7.74
CA THR A 40 -8.78 21.49 7.77
C THR A 40 -8.09 21.51 6.41
N SER A 41 -7.70 22.70 5.94
CA SER A 41 -7.02 22.84 4.65
C SER A 41 -5.70 22.07 4.61
N HIS A 42 -5.33 21.58 3.42
CA HIS A 42 -4.07 20.86 3.23
C HIS A 42 -2.84 21.69 3.64
N LYS A 43 -2.88 23.02 3.51
CA LYS A 43 -1.80 23.93 3.97
C LYS A 43 -1.69 23.97 5.49
N ALA A 44 -2.82 24.06 6.20
CA ALA A 44 -2.82 24.05 7.66
C ALA A 44 -2.41 22.67 8.21
N LEU A 45 -2.84 21.57 7.58
CA LEU A 45 -2.35 20.23 7.91
C LEU A 45 -0.82 20.12 7.71
N GLN A 46 -0.30 20.71 6.64
CA GLN A 46 1.14 20.76 6.39
C GLN A 46 1.88 21.53 7.50
N GLN A 47 1.38 22.72 7.86
CA GLN A 47 1.96 23.53 8.94
C GLN A 47 2.00 22.80 10.29
N THR A 48 0.96 22.00 10.60
CA THR A 48 0.96 21.13 11.78
C THR A 48 2.13 20.16 11.76
N LEU A 49 2.35 19.47 10.63
CA LEU A 49 3.48 18.56 10.48
C LEU A 49 4.83 19.30 10.50
N ASP A 50 4.95 20.44 9.85
CA ASP A 50 6.17 21.26 9.85
C ASP A 50 6.56 21.71 11.27
N SER A 51 5.56 21.93 12.13
CA SER A 51 5.75 22.23 13.56
C SER A 51 6.17 21.01 14.40
N GLY A 52 6.23 19.82 13.80
CA GLY A 52 6.57 18.57 14.49
C GLY A 52 5.43 18.05 15.36
N LYS A 53 4.18 18.21 14.91
CA LYS A 53 2.98 17.71 15.60
C LYS A 53 2.26 16.68 14.74
N SER A 54 1.53 15.80 15.40
CA SER A 54 0.72 14.78 14.73
C SER A 54 -0.52 15.39 14.05
N LEU A 55 -1.02 14.74 12.99
CA LEU A 55 -2.28 15.18 12.38
C LEU A 55 -3.45 14.93 13.34
N PRO A 56 -4.49 15.77 13.30
CA PRO A 56 -5.71 15.47 14.04
C PRO A 56 -6.37 14.20 13.49
N PHE A 57 -7.30 13.64 14.25
CA PHE A 57 -8.19 12.61 13.73
C PHE A 57 -9.00 13.17 12.56
N PRO A 58 -9.23 12.42 11.46
CA PRO A 58 -10.05 12.88 10.34
C PRO A 58 -11.48 13.26 10.78
N HIS A 59 -12.11 14.10 9.99
CA HIS A 59 -13.48 14.57 10.22
C HIS A 59 -14.53 13.67 9.59
N GLY A 60 -14.14 12.85 8.61
CA GLY A 60 -15.03 11.94 7.92
C GLY A 60 -14.30 10.90 7.10
N VAL A 61 -15.08 10.02 6.49
CA VAL A 61 -14.66 9.14 5.40
C VAL A 61 -15.48 9.53 4.18
N LEU A 62 -14.90 9.40 2.98
CA LEU A 62 -15.59 9.64 1.72
C LEU A 62 -15.48 8.42 0.81
N ILE A 63 -16.49 8.25 -0.05
CA ILE A 63 -16.50 7.30 -1.17
C ILE A 63 -16.55 8.13 -2.45
N ASN A 64 -15.56 7.97 -3.32
CA ASN A 64 -15.36 8.77 -4.55
C ASN A 64 -15.32 10.28 -4.32
N GLY A 65 -14.84 10.73 -3.15
CA GLY A 65 -14.72 12.14 -2.80
C GLY A 65 -16.05 12.87 -2.60
N GLN A 66 -17.18 12.15 -2.57
CA GLN A 66 -18.52 12.72 -2.48
C GLN A 66 -19.23 12.30 -1.19
N THR A 67 -20.22 13.10 -0.78
CA THR A 67 -21.11 12.78 0.34
C THR A 67 -22.27 11.86 -0.05
N LYS A 68 -22.56 11.75 -1.34
CA LYS A 68 -23.57 10.85 -1.91
C LYS A 68 -23.01 10.27 -3.21
N THR A 69 -22.90 8.94 -3.25
CA THR A 69 -22.41 8.21 -4.42
C THR A 69 -23.38 7.08 -4.69
N THR A 70 -23.76 6.87 -5.95
CA THR A 70 -24.65 5.79 -6.38
C THR A 70 -23.96 4.96 -7.47
N PHE A 71 -24.05 3.65 -7.36
CA PHE A 71 -23.59 2.68 -8.34
C PHE A 71 -24.80 1.90 -8.83
N THR A 72 -25.11 1.97 -10.13
CA THR A 72 -26.32 1.38 -10.70
C THR A 72 -26.00 0.09 -11.44
N GLY A 73 -26.71 -0.99 -11.15
CA GLY A 73 -26.58 -2.26 -11.85
C GLY A 73 -27.91 -2.99 -12.04
N GLU A 74 -27.92 -3.95 -12.95
CA GLU A 74 -29.07 -4.80 -13.25
C GLU A 74 -29.14 -6.01 -12.31
N GLN A 75 -30.35 -6.40 -11.91
CA GLN A 75 -30.57 -7.58 -11.08
C GLN A 75 -30.10 -8.85 -11.80
N GLY A 76 -29.44 -9.76 -11.07
CA GLY A 76 -28.89 -11.01 -11.58
C GLY A 76 -27.53 -10.87 -12.27
N LYS A 77 -27.08 -9.64 -12.56
CA LYS A 77 -25.78 -9.36 -13.18
C LYS A 77 -24.64 -9.29 -12.16
N THR A 78 -23.41 -9.46 -12.63
CA THR A 78 -22.20 -9.44 -11.80
C THR A 78 -21.30 -8.27 -12.18
N TYR A 79 -21.01 -7.40 -11.23
CA TYR A 79 -20.16 -6.22 -11.43
C TYR A 79 -18.84 -6.34 -10.69
N MET A 80 -17.80 -5.77 -11.27
CA MET A 80 -16.48 -5.66 -10.66
C MET A 80 -16.33 -4.34 -9.91
N PHE A 81 -16.02 -4.40 -8.62
CA PHE A 81 -15.71 -3.22 -7.80
C PHE A 81 -14.21 -3.14 -7.56
N ARG A 82 -13.57 -2.10 -8.09
CA ARG A 82 -12.14 -1.79 -7.91
C ARG A 82 -12.01 -0.80 -6.76
N ILE A 83 -11.60 -1.29 -5.59
CA ILE A 83 -11.61 -0.55 -4.33
C ILE A 83 -10.19 -0.16 -3.96
N SER A 84 -9.93 1.14 -3.82
CA SER A 84 -8.61 1.66 -3.42
C SER A 84 -8.72 2.56 -2.20
N ASN A 85 -7.90 2.30 -1.17
CA ASN A 85 -7.80 3.19 -0.02
C ASN A 85 -6.81 4.33 -0.31
N VAL A 86 -7.37 5.48 -0.69
CA VAL A 86 -6.65 6.70 -1.05
C VAL A 86 -6.47 7.68 0.12
N GLY A 87 -6.89 7.31 1.33
CA GLY A 87 -6.74 8.14 2.53
C GLY A 87 -5.30 8.48 2.91
N LEU A 88 -5.14 9.29 3.95
CA LEU A 88 -3.86 9.71 4.50
C LEU A 88 -3.33 8.75 5.56
N SER A 89 -4.17 8.11 6.38
CA SER A 89 -3.65 7.27 7.48
C SER A 89 -4.58 6.13 7.91
N THR A 90 -5.87 6.21 7.59
CA THR A 90 -6.86 5.32 8.21
C THR A 90 -7.05 4.01 7.45
N SER A 91 -7.07 2.88 8.18
CA SER A 91 -7.54 1.60 7.64
C SER A 91 -9.07 1.59 7.61
N LEU A 92 -9.66 1.12 6.51
CA LEU A 92 -11.10 1.14 6.30
C LEU A 92 -11.63 -0.27 6.10
N ASN A 93 -12.83 -0.56 6.60
CA ASN A 93 -13.57 -1.78 6.28
C ASN A 93 -14.63 -1.46 5.23
N PHE A 94 -14.60 -2.20 4.13
CA PHE A 94 -15.55 -2.13 3.02
C PHE A 94 -16.52 -3.30 3.06
N ARG A 95 -17.81 -3.04 2.78
CA ARG A 95 -18.87 -4.06 2.71
C ARG A 95 -20.10 -3.54 1.99
N ILE A 96 -20.94 -4.45 1.51
CA ILE A 96 -22.19 -4.15 0.82
C ILE A 96 -23.32 -4.90 1.52
N GLN A 97 -24.39 -4.19 1.87
CA GLN A 97 -25.53 -4.75 2.58
C GLN A 97 -26.15 -5.91 1.77
N GLY A 98 -26.25 -7.09 2.38
CA GLY A 98 -26.87 -8.27 1.76
C GLY A 98 -26.08 -8.90 0.61
N HIS A 99 -24.83 -8.49 0.36
CA HIS A 99 -24.04 -8.98 -0.77
C HIS A 99 -22.68 -9.49 -0.32
N SER A 100 -22.41 -10.76 -0.58
CA SER A 100 -21.05 -11.30 -0.48
C SER A 100 -20.21 -10.84 -1.67
N MET A 101 -18.91 -10.68 -1.43
CA MET A 101 -17.94 -10.16 -2.39
C MET A 101 -16.91 -11.25 -2.70
N LYS A 102 -16.78 -11.60 -3.97
CA LYS A 102 -15.77 -12.56 -4.42
C LYS A 102 -14.48 -11.83 -4.74
N LEU A 103 -13.44 -11.99 -3.93
CA LEU A 103 -12.14 -11.38 -4.19
C LEU A 103 -11.49 -12.03 -5.41
N VAL A 104 -11.09 -11.21 -6.38
CA VAL A 104 -10.50 -11.69 -7.65
C VAL A 104 -9.12 -11.10 -7.93
N GLU A 105 -8.80 -9.96 -7.34
CA GLU A 105 -7.50 -9.30 -7.51
C GLU A 105 -7.12 -8.50 -6.26
N VAL A 106 -5.83 -8.42 -5.98
CA VAL A 106 -5.25 -7.51 -4.99
C VAL A 106 -4.01 -6.89 -5.63
N GLU A 107 -4.01 -5.56 -5.73
CA GLU A 107 -2.89 -4.77 -6.29
C GLU A 107 -2.36 -5.31 -7.63
N GLY A 108 -3.25 -5.72 -8.55
CA GLY A 108 -2.90 -6.23 -9.87
C GLY A 108 -2.65 -7.74 -9.96
N SER A 109 -2.57 -8.44 -8.82
CA SER A 109 -2.36 -9.89 -8.76
C SER A 109 -3.66 -10.67 -8.62
N HIS A 110 -3.86 -11.69 -9.47
CA HIS A 110 -5.04 -12.55 -9.36
C HIS A 110 -4.90 -13.53 -8.20
N VAL A 111 -5.96 -13.64 -7.41
CA VAL A 111 -5.95 -14.44 -6.19
C VAL A 111 -6.74 -15.73 -6.35
N ILE A 112 -6.49 -16.70 -5.46
CA ILE A 112 -7.45 -17.77 -5.21
C ILE A 112 -8.74 -17.12 -4.71
N GLN A 113 -9.83 -17.36 -5.42
CA GLN A 113 -11.08 -16.61 -5.25
C GLN A 113 -11.82 -17.08 -3.99
N ASN A 114 -11.83 -16.20 -2.98
CA ASN A 114 -12.57 -16.41 -1.74
C ASN A 114 -13.75 -15.43 -1.66
N LEU A 115 -14.80 -15.84 -0.95
CA LEU A 115 -15.96 -14.99 -0.65
C LEU A 115 -15.77 -14.28 0.69
N TYR A 116 -16.13 -13.00 0.74
CA TYR A 116 -16.05 -12.16 1.94
C TYR A 116 -17.31 -11.33 2.07
N ASP A 117 -17.81 -11.18 3.30
CA ASP A 117 -18.91 -10.23 3.59
C ASP A 117 -18.38 -8.83 3.90
N SER A 118 -17.08 -8.72 4.24
CA SER A 118 -16.39 -7.44 4.42
C SER A 118 -14.89 -7.60 4.18
N LEU A 119 -14.22 -6.49 3.87
CA LEU A 119 -12.78 -6.44 3.63
C LEU A 119 -12.15 -5.26 4.38
N ASP A 120 -11.16 -5.53 5.23
CA ASP A 120 -10.25 -4.49 5.72
C ASP A 120 -9.26 -4.11 4.60
N VAL A 121 -9.24 -2.84 4.20
CA VAL A 121 -8.37 -2.26 3.17
C VAL A 121 -7.52 -1.17 3.81
N HIS A 122 -6.20 -1.41 3.90
CA HIS A 122 -5.26 -0.49 4.54
C HIS A 122 -4.83 0.62 3.58
N VAL A 123 -4.35 1.74 4.13
CA VAL A 123 -3.92 2.90 3.34
C VAL A 123 -2.88 2.49 2.29
N GLY A 124 -3.11 2.87 1.04
CA GLY A 124 -2.26 2.54 -0.11
C GLY A 124 -2.62 1.22 -0.83
N GLN A 125 -3.50 0.39 -0.26
CA GLN A 125 -3.89 -0.87 -0.87
C GLN A 125 -5.06 -0.71 -1.84
N SER A 126 -5.10 -1.60 -2.82
CA SER A 126 -6.22 -1.77 -3.75
C SER A 126 -6.63 -3.24 -3.82
N VAL A 127 -7.94 -3.49 -3.81
CA VAL A 127 -8.55 -4.81 -3.93
C VAL A 127 -9.68 -4.77 -4.93
N THR A 128 -9.89 -5.86 -5.65
CA THR A 128 -10.97 -5.98 -6.63
C THR A 128 -11.86 -7.16 -6.29
N VAL A 129 -13.16 -6.92 -6.26
CA VAL A 129 -14.17 -7.94 -5.97
C VAL A 129 -15.21 -8.02 -7.07
N LEU A 130 -15.76 -9.20 -7.29
CA LEU A 130 -16.98 -9.42 -8.07
C LEU A 130 -18.17 -9.49 -7.12
N VAL A 131 -19.26 -8.80 -7.48
CA VAL A 131 -20.50 -8.75 -6.72
C VAL A 131 -21.66 -9.04 -7.66
N THR A 132 -22.41 -10.09 -7.37
CA THR A 132 -23.63 -10.43 -8.11
C THR A 132 -24.84 -9.80 -7.44
N LEU A 133 -25.62 -9.03 -8.19
CA LEU A 133 -26.83 -8.34 -7.73
C LEU A 133 -28.01 -9.32 -7.63
N ASN A 134 -27.90 -10.29 -6.72
CA ASN A 134 -28.83 -11.40 -6.58
C ASN A 134 -29.93 -11.19 -5.52
N GLN A 135 -29.93 -10.06 -4.83
CA GLN A 135 -30.93 -9.73 -3.83
C GLN A 135 -32.26 -9.21 -4.44
N PRO A 136 -33.37 -9.13 -3.68
CA PRO A 136 -34.63 -8.53 -4.14
C PRO A 136 -34.48 -7.11 -4.72
N PRO A 137 -35.40 -6.65 -5.59
CA PRO A 137 -35.26 -5.38 -6.30
C PRO A 137 -35.53 -4.15 -5.39
N LYS A 138 -34.52 -3.81 -4.58
CA LYS A 138 -34.43 -2.59 -3.77
C LYS A 138 -33.01 -2.05 -3.81
N ASP A 139 -32.79 -0.88 -3.23
CA ASP A 139 -31.45 -0.32 -3.09
C ASP A 139 -30.75 -0.84 -1.82
N TYR A 140 -29.42 -0.96 -1.89
CA TYR A 140 -28.58 -1.49 -0.81
C TYR A 140 -27.49 -0.51 -0.41
N TYR A 141 -27.14 -0.49 0.89
CA TYR A 141 -26.00 0.30 1.36
C TYR A 141 -24.66 -0.30 0.93
N ILE A 142 -23.80 0.51 0.34
CA ILE A 142 -22.36 0.30 0.31
C ILE A 142 -21.76 1.09 1.48
N VAL A 143 -20.89 0.46 2.27
CA VAL A 143 -20.38 1.05 3.51
C VAL A 143 -18.86 0.98 3.55
N ALA A 144 -18.23 2.12 3.88
CA ALA A 144 -16.83 2.22 4.26
C ALA A 144 -16.73 2.83 5.65
N SER A 145 -16.09 2.14 6.61
CA SER A 145 -15.96 2.64 7.98
C SER A 145 -14.56 2.47 8.54
N THR A 146 -14.13 3.37 9.41
CA THR A 146 -12.79 3.31 10.02
C THR A 146 -12.61 2.06 10.87
N ARG A 147 -11.40 1.51 10.83
CA ARG A 147 -10.97 0.37 11.62
C ARG A 147 -9.88 0.78 12.59
N PHE A 148 -9.86 0.11 13.74
CA PHE A 148 -8.81 0.28 14.75
C PHE A 148 -8.72 1.69 15.37
N THR A 149 -9.79 2.46 15.26
CA THR A 149 -9.93 3.79 15.86
C THR A 149 -10.83 3.72 17.09
N ARG A 150 -10.76 4.72 17.98
CA ARG A 150 -11.70 4.86 19.11
C ARG A 150 -13.08 5.29 18.63
N THR A 151 -13.12 6.33 17.81
CA THR A 151 -14.32 6.82 17.13
C THR A 151 -14.43 6.16 15.77
N ILE A 152 -15.60 5.63 15.44
CA ILE A 152 -15.88 5.05 14.12
C ILE A 152 -16.49 6.13 13.23
N LEU A 153 -15.80 6.46 12.14
CA LEU A 153 -16.35 7.29 11.07
C LEU A 153 -16.85 6.37 9.97
N THR A 154 -17.99 6.71 9.37
CA THR A 154 -18.65 5.90 8.36
C THR A 154 -19.05 6.76 7.17
N ALA A 155 -18.78 6.26 5.97
CA ALA A 155 -19.31 6.77 4.71
C ALA A 155 -20.25 5.72 4.11
N THR A 156 -21.31 6.19 3.48
CA THR A 156 -22.27 5.35 2.78
C THR A 156 -22.40 5.76 1.32
N ALA A 157 -22.66 4.79 0.48
CA ALA A 157 -23.06 4.94 -0.91
C ALA A 157 -24.24 4.00 -1.19
N VAL A 158 -24.88 4.17 -2.34
CA VAL A 158 -26.05 3.37 -2.75
C VAL A 158 -25.65 2.42 -3.87
N LEU A 159 -25.91 1.14 -3.69
CA LEU A 159 -26.01 0.19 -4.79
C LEU A 159 -27.47 0.19 -5.28
N HIS A 160 -27.71 0.87 -6.38
CA HIS A 160 -29.03 1.02 -6.98
C HIS A 160 -29.26 -0.12 -7.96
N TYR A 161 -30.35 -0.86 -7.75
CA TYR A 161 -30.82 -1.84 -8.72
C TYR A 161 -31.65 -1.12 -9.77
N ALA A 162 -31.38 -1.33 -11.05
CA ALA A 162 -32.06 -0.59 -12.13
C ALA A 162 -33.59 -0.76 -12.14
N ASN A 163 -34.11 -1.85 -11.56
CA ASN A 163 -35.54 -2.13 -11.40
C ASN A 163 -36.08 -1.80 -9.99
N SER A 164 -35.28 -1.16 -9.12
CA SER A 164 -35.67 -0.77 -7.77
C SER A 164 -36.54 0.48 -7.77
N GLN A 165 -37.61 0.42 -6.98
CA GLN A 165 -38.41 1.59 -6.58
C GLN A 165 -38.33 1.83 -5.07
N THR A 166 -37.54 1.03 -4.36
CA THR A 166 -37.46 1.06 -2.90
C THR A 166 -36.08 1.57 -2.49
N PRO A 167 -35.99 2.74 -1.83
CA PRO A 167 -34.71 3.29 -1.41
C PRO A 167 -34.06 2.43 -0.34
N VAL A 168 -32.77 2.70 -0.09
CA VAL A 168 -31.98 2.04 0.96
C VAL A 168 -32.70 2.11 2.31
N SER A 169 -32.75 0.97 3.00
CA SER A 169 -33.46 0.84 4.28
C SER A 169 -32.82 -0.22 5.18
N GLY A 170 -33.19 -0.19 6.46
CA GLY A 170 -32.66 -1.10 7.48
C GLY A 170 -31.29 -0.67 8.03
N PRO A 171 -30.71 -1.50 8.92
CA PRO A 171 -29.43 -1.20 9.55
C PRO A 171 -28.26 -1.33 8.57
N LEU A 172 -27.23 -0.51 8.79
CA LEU A 172 -25.95 -0.69 8.12
C LEU A 172 -25.34 -2.03 8.54
N PRO A 173 -24.73 -2.81 7.61
CA PRO A 173 -23.99 -4.00 7.99
C PRO A 173 -22.90 -3.64 9.01
N ALA A 174 -22.65 -4.53 9.98
CA ALA A 174 -21.63 -4.32 10.99
C ALA A 174 -20.22 -4.59 10.41
N ALA A 175 -19.22 -3.85 10.89
CA ALA A 175 -17.83 -4.19 10.64
C ALA A 175 -17.43 -5.44 11.47
N PRO A 176 -16.42 -6.21 11.07
CA PRO A 176 -16.06 -7.46 11.72
C PRO A 176 -15.54 -7.25 13.15
N ALA A 177 -15.91 -8.18 14.04
CA ALA A 177 -15.42 -8.24 15.41
C ALA A 177 -13.92 -8.64 15.47
N TYR A 178 -13.34 -8.71 16.68
CA TYR A 178 -11.97 -9.20 16.90
C TYR A 178 -10.84 -8.41 16.20
N LYS A 179 -11.10 -7.15 15.85
CA LYS A 179 -10.15 -6.11 15.38
C LYS A 179 -8.95 -6.68 14.61
N TYR A 180 -7.74 -6.60 15.19
CA TYR A 180 -6.48 -6.93 14.51
C TYR A 180 -6.36 -8.41 14.17
N HIS A 181 -6.87 -9.30 15.03
CA HIS A 181 -6.78 -10.74 14.79
C HIS A 181 -7.56 -11.13 13.54
N TRP A 182 -8.80 -10.67 13.41
CA TRP A 182 -9.63 -10.91 12.22
C TRP A 182 -8.97 -10.35 10.96
N SER A 183 -8.46 -9.11 11.01
CA SER A 183 -7.77 -8.48 9.88
C SER A 183 -6.51 -9.25 9.47
N MET A 184 -5.72 -9.74 10.44
CA MET A 184 -4.53 -10.55 10.15
C MET A 184 -4.90 -11.90 9.54
N GLN A 185 -6.00 -12.52 9.98
CA GLN A 185 -6.51 -13.74 9.37
C GLN A 185 -6.96 -13.47 7.92
N GLN A 186 -7.71 -12.40 7.65
CA GLN A 186 -8.05 -12.00 6.28
C GLN A 186 -6.80 -11.88 5.42
N ALA A 187 -5.78 -11.17 5.88
CA ALA A 187 -4.53 -11.00 5.13
C ALA A 187 -3.84 -12.34 4.80
N ARG A 188 -3.91 -13.33 5.70
CA ARG A 188 -3.37 -14.68 5.48
C ARG A 188 -4.19 -15.53 4.52
N THR A 189 -5.46 -15.20 4.31
CA THR A 189 -6.30 -15.89 3.31
C THR A 189 -6.02 -15.46 1.88
N TYR A 190 -5.29 -14.35 1.68
CA TYR A 190 -4.89 -13.92 0.35
C TYR A 190 -3.77 -14.80 -0.17
N ARG A 191 -4.10 -15.60 -1.17
CA ARG A 191 -3.19 -16.54 -1.84
C ARG A 191 -3.18 -16.27 -3.32
N TRP A 192 -2.01 -16.34 -3.93
CA TRP A 192 -1.83 -16.10 -5.36
C TRP A 192 -2.41 -17.27 -6.16
N ASN A 193 -3.14 -17.00 -7.24
CA ASN A 193 -3.64 -18.07 -8.09
C ASN A 193 -2.58 -18.49 -9.10
N LEU A 194 -1.82 -19.55 -8.76
CA LEU A 194 -0.65 -19.98 -9.52
C LEU A 194 -0.95 -20.53 -10.94
N THR A 195 -2.22 -20.75 -11.28
CA THR A 195 -2.63 -21.24 -12.61
C THR A 195 -3.20 -20.13 -13.50
N SER A 196 -3.30 -18.91 -12.96
CA SER A 196 -3.81 -17.77 -13.72
C SER A 196 -2.85 -17.39 -14.84
N ASN A 197 -3.40 -17.11 -16.01
CA ASN A 197 -2.65 -16.77 -17.23
C ASN A 197 -1.63 -17.86 -17.66
N ALA A 198 -1.90 -19.14 -17.39
CA ALA A 198 -1.00 -20.27 -17.69
C ALA A 198 -0.51 -20.34 -19.16
N ALA A 199 -1.26 -19.77 -20.10
CA ALA A 199 -0.89 -19.71 -21.52
C ALA A 199 0.19 -18.66 -21.87
N ARG A 200 0.68 -17.88 -20.90
CA ARG A 200 1.78 -16.93 -21.11
C ARG A 200 3.15 -17.62 -20.98
N PRO A 201 4.22 -17.10 -21.61
CA PRO A 201 5.59 -17.58 -21.37
C PRO A 201 6.02 -17.49 -19.90
N ASN A 202 5.47 -16.53 -19.16
CA ASN A 202 5.75 -16.33 -17.73
C ASN A 202 4.42 -16.23 -16.95
N PRO A 203 3.78 -17.37 -16.59
CA PRO A 203 2.52 -17.38 -15.85
C PRO A 203 2.68 -16.88 -14.40
N GLN A 204 1.58 -16.50 -13.73
CA GLN A 204 1.61 -16.12 -12.31
C GLN A 204 2.01 -17.35 -11.50
N GLY A 205 3.29 -17.54 -11.15
CA GLY A 205 3.77 -18.72 -10.42
C GLY A 205 4.97 -19.46 -11.03
N SER A 206 5.43 -19.06 -12.22
CA SER A 206 6.69 -19.56 -12.81
C SER A 206 7.93 -19.16 -12.00
N PHE A 207 7.86 -18.04 -11.29
CA PHE A 207 8.96 -17.59 -10.43
C PHE A 207 8.85 -18.21 -9.04
N HIS A 208 9.64 -19.25 -8.78
CA HIS A 208 9.64 -19.99 -7.51
C HIS A 208 10.43 -19.27 -6.40
N TYR A 209 9.98 -18.07 -6.04
CA TYR A 209 10.60 -17.18 -5.06
C TYR A 209 10.97 -17.89 -3.74
N GLY A 210 10.15 -18.84 -3.28
CA GLY A 210 10.36 -19.57 -2.03
C GLY A 210 11.52 -20.57 -2.03
N LYS A 211 12.07 -20.91 -3.20
CA LYS A 211 13.25 -21.78 -3.34
C LYS A 211 14.56 -20.98 -3.43
N ILE A 212 14.49 -19.65 -3.58
CA ILE A 212 15.64 -18.78 -3.72
C ILE A 212 16.13 -18.40 -2.33
N THR A 213 17.42 -18.60 -2.07
CA THR A 213 18.03 -18.19 -0.80
C THR A 213 18.21 -16.66 -0.81
N PRO A 214 17.66 -15.92 0.17
CA PRO A 214 17.89 -14.48 0.26
C PRO A 214 19.38 -14.17 0.39
N THR A 215 19.85 -13.24 -0.43
CA THR A 215 21.20 -12.67 -0.37
C THR A 215 21.43 -11.95 0.96
N LYS A 216 20.38 -11.30 1.47
CA LYS A 216 20.41 -10.55 2.73
C LYS A 216 19.03 -10.53 3.38
N THR A 217 19.03 -10.56 4.71
CA THR A 217 17.85 -10.24 5.53
C THR A 217 18.02 -8.86 6.13
N ILE A 218 17.00 -8.03 5.98
CA ILE A 218 16.90 -6.68 6.54
C ILE A 218 15.72 -6.66 7.51
N VAL A 219 15.93 -6.15 8.72
CA VAL A 219 14.86 -5.94 9.71
C VAL A 219 14.70 -4.45 9.91
N LEU A 220 13.53 -3.92 9.55
CA LEU A 220 13.18 -2.50 9.61
C LEU A 220 12.19 -2.27 10.74
N ALA A 221 12.67 -1.73 11.86
CA ALA A 221 11.85 -1.30 12.98
C ALA A 221 11.39 0.15 12.80
N ASN A 222 10.08 0.38 12.92
CA ASN A 222 9.55 1.74 13.04
C ASN A 222 9.66 2.25 14.47
N SER A 223 9.82 3.56 14.59
CA SER A 223 9.83 4.26 15.88
C SER A 223 9.28 5.68 15.73
N ALA A 224 8.69 6.19 16.80
CA ALA A 224 8.35 7.59 16.98
C ALA A 224 9.32 8.20 18.00
N SER A 225 9.82 9.40 17.74
CA SER A 225 10.79 10.07 18.61
C SER A 225 10.66 11.59 18.51
N TYR A 226 11.12 12.30 19.53
CA TYR A 226 11.27 13.76 19.46
C TYR A 226 12.73 14.09 19.15
N ILE A 227 12.96 14.73 18.01
CA ILE A 227 14.29 15.19 17.59
C ILE A 227 14.24 16.72 17.54
N ASN A 228 15.06 17.38 18.36
CA ASN A 228 15.08 18.84 18.50
C ASN A 228 13.69 19.43 18.77
N GLY A 229 12.93 18.81 19.69
CA GLY A 229 11.60 19.26 20.08
C GLY A 229 10.47 18.98 19.07
N LYS A 230 10.76 18.34 17.92
CA LYS A 230 9.75 17.99 16.91
C LYS A 230 9.48 16.48 16.89
N LEU A 231 8.20 16.10 16.84
CA LEU A 231 7.82 14.71 16.56
C LEU A 231 8.36 14.29 15.19
N ARG A 232 9.04 13.15 15.17
CA ARG A 232 9.56 12.50 13.97
C ARG A 232 9.31 11.00 14.04
N TYR A 233 9.21 10.39 12.87
CA TYR A 233 9.22 8.95 12.73
C TYR A 233 10.50 8.50 12.06
N ALA A 234 10.99 7.35 12.48
CA ALA A 234 12.28 6.83 12.06
C ALA A 234 12.20 5.35 11.70
N VAL A 235 13.09 4.96 10.80
CA VAL A 235 13.35 3.57 10.39
C VAL A 235 14.73 3.19 10.90
N ASN A 236 14.81 2.19 11.79
CA ASN A 236 16.06 1.78 12.44
C ASN A 236 16.87 2.95 13.02
N GLY A 237 16.19 3.92 13.65
CA GLY A 237 16.84 5.06 14.29
C GLY A 237 17.23 6.20 13.34
N VAL A 238 16.79 6.20 12.08
CA VAL A 238 16.97 7.35 11.17
C VAL A 238 15.63 7.87 10.69
N SER A 239 15.39 9.16 10.93
CA SER A 239 14.26 9.91 10.41
C SER A 239 14.67 10.64 9.13
N TYR A 240 13.97 10.35 8.05
CA TYR A 240 14.29 10.90 6.74
C TYR A 240 13.91 12.37 6.60
N VAL A 241 14.76 13.12 5.91
CA VAL A 241 14.48 14.49 5.43
C VAL A 241 14.75 14.60 3.94
N ASN A 242 13.85 15.30 3.24
CA ASN A 242 14.02 15.58 1.82
C ASN A 242 15.25 16.47 1.61
N ALA A 243 16.05 16.15 0.60
CA ALA A 243 17.10 17.04 0.13
C ALA A 243 16.54 18.06 -0.88
N ASP A 244 17.18 19.21 -1.00
CA ASP A 244 16.85 20.22 -2.01
C ASP A 244 17.23 19.79 -3.44
N THR A 245 18.03 18.72 -3.56
CA THR A 245 18.47 18.14 -4.83
C THR A 245 17.83 16.76 -5.01
N PRO A 246 17.16 16.46 -6.15
CA PRO A 246 16.53 15.16 -6.37
C PRO A 246 17.55 14.04 -6.33
N LEU A 247 17.28 12.99 -5.54
CA LEU A 247 18.27 11.95 -5.24
C LEU A 247 18.74 11.22 -6.49
N LYS A 248 17.84 10.93 -7.44
CA LYS A 248 18.21 10.26 -8.69
C LYS A 248 19.12 11.11 -9.57
N LEU A 249 18.92 12.43 -9.59
CA LEU A 249 19.78 13.34 -10.34
C LEU A 249 21.14 13.51 -9.65
N ALA A 250 21.15 13.57 -8.31
CA ALA A 250 22.39 13.60 -7.55
C ALA A 250 23.23 12.32 -7.76
N ASP A 251 22.58 11.16 -7.79
CA ASP A 251 23.21 9.88 -8.12
C ASP A 251 23.74 9.85 -9.55
N TYR A 252 22.93 10.27 -10.54
CA TYR A 252 23.34 10.29 -11.95
C TYR A 252 24.53 11.21 -12.23
N PHE A 253 24.51 12.44 -11.70
CA PHE A 253 25.59 13.40 -11.89
C PHE A 253 26.74 13.25 -10.87
N ASN A 254 26.71 12.22 -10.02
CA ASN A 254 27.70 11.97 -8.96
C ASN A 254 27.94 13.18 -8.04
N ILE A 255 26.86 13.84 -7.61
CA ILE A 255 26.94 15.03 -6.75
C ILE A 255 27.10 14.61 -5.28
N PRO A 256 28.22 14.95 -4.62
CA PRO A 256 28.45 14.56 -3.23
C PRO A 256 27.62 15.40 -2.23
N GLY A 257 27.37 14.80 -1.07
CA GLY A 257 26.73 15.48 0.07
C GLY A 257 25.28 15.89 -0.18
N VAL A 258 24.54 15.12 -0.98
CA VAL A 258 23.07 15.25 -1.12
C VAL A 258 22.35 14.25 -0.22
N PHE A 259 22.89 13.03 -0.12
CA PHE A 259 22.34 11.96 0.70
C PHE A 259 23.44 11.20 1.43
N SER A 260 23.04 10.52 2.49
CA SER A 260 23.91 9.69 3.31
C SER A 260 23.69 8.22 2.97
N MET A 261 24.67 7.63 2.31
CA MET A 261 24.72 6.18 2.09
C MET A 261 24.87 5.45 3.44
N ASN A 262 24.13 4.36 3.63
CA ASN A 262 24.16 3.52 4.83
C ASN A 262 23.75 4.21 6.14
N ALA A 263 23.04 5.35 6.10
CA ALA A 263 22.53 5.94 7.34
C ALA A 263 21.55 4.99 8.04
N VAL A 264 20.60 4.42 7.29
CA VAL A 264 19.70 3.36 7.78
C VAL A 264 20.44 2.02 7.69
N GLN A 265 20.65 1.39 8.84
CA GLN A 265 21.25 0.06 8.92
C GLN A 265 20.24 -1.05 8.63
N GLY A 266 20.74 -2.22 8.20
CA GLY A 266 19.91 -3.38 7.89
C GLY A 266 19.27 -4.06 9.11
N VAL A 267 19.66 -3.67 10.32
CA VAL A 267 19.11 -4.14 11.59
C VAL A 267 18.87 -2.96 12.52
N PRO A 268 17.88 -3.02 13.43
CA PRO A 268 17.66 -1.98 14.41
C PRO A 268 18.88 -1.86 15.33
N SER A 269 19.45 -0.66 15.43
CA SER A 269 20.66 -0.40 16.22
C SER A 269 20.38 -0.11 17.70
N GLY A 270 19.13 0.22 18.05
CA GLY A 270 18.75 0.61 19.42
C GLY A 270 19.29 1.98 19.86
N VAL A 271 19.95 2.72 18.96
CA VAL A 271 20.49 4.05 19.22
C VAL A 271 19.40 5.13 19.13
N ALA A 272 19.68 6.29 19.72
CA ALA A 272 18.80 7.45 19.62
C ALA A 272 18.57 7.85 18.15
N ALA A 273 17.34 8.25 17.83
CA ALA A 273 16.98 8.59 16.46
C ALA A 273 17.72 9.85 15.98
N THR A 274 18.28 9.78 14.78
CA THR A 274 18.96 10.90 14.09
C THR A 274 18.22 11.28 12.82
N VAL A 275 18.58 12.43 12.23
CA VAL A 275 17.99 12.91 10.97
C VAL A 275 19.02 12.77 9.85
N ALA A 276 18.61 12.19 8.71
CA ALA A 276 19.43 12.13 7.51
C ALA A 276 18.58 11.97 6.26
N THR A 277 19.08 12.43 5.11
CA THR A 277 18.57 12.01 3.80
C THR A 277 19.14 10.62 3.50
N SER A 278 18.48 9.58 4.00
CA SER A 278 19.04 8.22 4.03
C SER A 278 18.82 7.45 2.72
N VAL A 279 19.90 6.82 2.25
CA VAL A 279 19.92 5.90 1.11
C VAL A 279 20.63 4.60 1.53
N MET A 280 20.01 3.46 1.26
CA MET A 280 20.55 2.14 1.50
C MET A 280 21.04 1.53 0.17
N PRO A 281 22.34 1.18 0.03
CA PRO A 281 22.84 0.50 -1.15
C PRO A 281 22.37 -0.95 -1.20
N THR A 282 22.01 -1.38 -2.41
CA THR A 282 21.72 -2.75 -2.79
C THR A 282 22.26 -3.00 -4.19
N ASN A 283 22.57 -4.25 -4.53
CA ASN A 283 23.00 -4.58 -5.88
C ASN A 283 21.80 -4.92 -6.77
N LEU A 284 21.95 -4.68 -8.07
CA LEU A 284 21.06 -5.25 -9.07
C LEU A 284 21.10 -6.79 -8.94
N HIS A 285 19.92 -7.41 -8.95
CA HIS A 285 19.64 -8.83 -8.75
C HIS A 285 19.83 -9.37 -7.32
N ASP A 286 20.01 -8.50 -6.32
CA ASP A 286 19.87 -8.94 -4.92
C ASP A 286 18.46 -9.49 -4.68
N PHE A 287 18.35 -10.68 -4.09
CA PHE A 287 17.09 -11.22 -3.57
C PHE A 287 17.03 -10.99 -2.07
N LEU A 288 16.15 -10.10 -1.61
CA LEU A 288 16.11 -9.63 -0.22
C LEU A 288 14.93 -10.22 0.54
N GLU A 289 15.18 -10.57 1.81
CA GLU A 289 14.13 -10.69 2.82
C GLU A 289 14.06 -9.39 3.62
N VAL A 290 12.90 -8.74 3.63
CA VAL A 290 12.66 -7.54 4.43
C VAL A 290 11.59 -7.85 5.47
N VAL A 291 11.94 -7.67 6.73
CA VAL A 291 11.05 -7.85 7.88
C VAL A 291 10.71 -6.47 8.43
N PHE A 292 9.46 -6.07 8.33
CA PHE A 292 8.97 -4.88 9.00
C PHE A 292 8.58 -5.25 10.43
N GLN A 293 9.24 -4.66 11.41
CA GLN A 293 9.01 -4.87 12.84
C GLN A 293 8.27 -3.67 13.41
N ASN A 294 7.04 -3.89 13.89
CA ASN A 294 6.23 -2.85 14.51
C ASN A 294 6.12 -3.07 16.02
N ASN A 295 6.89 -2.29 16.76
CA ASN A 295 6.90 -2.28 18.22
C ASN A 295 5.94 -1.23 18.81
N GLU A 296 5.24 -0.48 17.95
CA GLU A 296 4.28 0.53 18.36
C GLU A 296 2.87 -0.07 18.47
N ASN A 297 2.00 0.63 19.19
CA ASN A 297 0.58 0.27 19.30
C ASN A 297 -0.30 0.84 18.15
N ALA A 298 0.32 1.20 17.03
CA ALA A 298 -0.34 1.81 15.88
C ALA A 298 -0.23 0.90 14.66
N MET A 299 -1.26 0.91 13.81
CA MET A 299 -1.20 0.23 12.52
C MET A 299 -0.13 0.89 11.63
N GLN A 300 0.69 0.07 10.97
CA GLN A 300 1.61 0.52 9.93
C GLN A 300 1.14 0.04 8.57
N SER A 301 1.52 0.76 7.53
CA SER A 301 1.41 0.36 6.14
C SER A 301 2.69 0.77 5.45
N TRP A 302 3.35 -0.16 4.77
CA TRP A 302 4.64 0.02 4.09
C TRP A 302 4.47 -0.19 2.60
N HIS A 303 5.08 0.69 1.81
CA HIS A 303 5.04 0.70 0.36
C HIS A 303 6.47 0.78 -0.19
N LEU A 304 6.72 0.06 -1.28
CA LEU A 304 7.97 0.11 -2.03
C LEU A 304 7.66 0.56 -3.46
N ASP A 305 8.20 1.71 -3.86
CA ASP A 305 8.09 2.20 -5.23
C ASP A 305 8.93 1.29 -6.16
N GLY A 306 8.49 1.12 -7.42
CA GLY A 306 9.25 0.44 -8.47
C GLY A 306 9.27 -1.08 -8.44
N TYR A 307 8.70 -1.70 -7.41
CA TYR A 307 8.68 -3.16 -7.21
C TYR A 307 7.33 -3.66 -6.71
N ASP A 308 6.99 -4.89 -7.07
CA ASP A 308 6.15 -5.74 -6.24
C ASP A 308 7.01 -6.68 -5.37
N PHE A 309 6.41 -7.24 -4.34
CA PHE A 309 7.07 -8.15 -3.40
C PHE A 309 6.10 -9.21 -2.89
N TRP A 310 6.62 -10.41 -2.59
CA TRP A 310 5.82 -11.48 -1.98
C TRP A 310 5.66 -11.25 -0.49
N VAL A 311 4.42 -11.13 -0.01
CA VAL A 311 4.17 -11.03 1.44
C VAL A 311 4.09 -12.42 2.05
N VAL A 312 5.23 -12.91 2.53
CA VAL A 312 5.39 -14.31 2.93
C VAL A 312 4.96 -14.61 4.35
N GLY A 313 4.85 -13.62 5.24
CA GLY A 313 4.50 -13.91 6.63
C GLY A 313 3.97 -12.72 7.42
N PHE A 314 3.13 -13.04 8.39
CA PHE A 314 2.62 -12.12 9.40
C PHE A 314 2.70 -12.82 10.75
N GLY A 315 3.05 -12.11 11.82
CA GLY A 315 3.00 -12.68 13.16
C GLY A 315 3.03 -11.65 14.26
N SER A 316 2.55 -12.04 15.44
CA SER A 316 2.63 -11.21 16.64
C SER A 316 4.02 -11.28 17.30
N GLY A 317 4.32 -10.24 18.08
CA GLY A 317 5.54 -10.10 18.86
C GLY A 317 6.75 -9.70 18.02
N GLN A 318 7.94 -10.02 18.54
CA GLN A 318 9.20 -9.81 17.83
C GLN A 318 9.41 -10.91 16.79
N TRP A 319 9.84 -10.51 15.61
CA TRP A 319 10.34 -11.45 14.62
C TRP A 319 11.65 -12.09 15.10
N THR A 320 11.81 -13.37 14.83
CA THR A 320 13.09 -14.08 14.98
C THR A 320 13.27 -15.00 13.78
N PRO A 321 14.51 -15.41 13.44
CA PRO A 321 14.77 -16.36 12.34
C PRO A 321 13.91 -17.63 12.38
N LYS A 322 13.54 -18.11 13.58
CA LYS A 322 12.66 -19.28 13.77
C LYS A 322 11.26 -19.08 13.19
N LYS A 323 10.80 -17.84 13.01
CA LYS A 323 9.48 -17.51 12.45
C LYS A 323 9.38 -17.82 10.95
N ARG A 324 10.49 -18.02 10.24
CA ARG A 324 10.48 -18.46 8.83
C ARG A 324 9.70 -19.76 8.60
N ARG A 325 9.58 -20.61 9.62
CA ARG A 325 8.74 -21.82 9.57
C ARG A 325 7.25 -21.56 9.30
N THR A 326 6.79 -20.32 9.48
CA THR A 326 5.39 -19.94 9.23
C THR A 326 5.22 -19.18 7.92
N TYR A 327 6.26 -19.10 7.08
CA TYR A 327 6.18 -18.38 5.82
C TYR A 327 5.39 -19.18 4.78
N ASN A 328 4.59 -18.46 3.99
CA ASN A 328 4.04 -18.98 2.75
C ASN A 328 5.07 -18.79 1.63
N LEU A 329 5.78 -19.88 1.31
CA LEU A 329 6.82 -19.93 0.28
C LEU A 329 6.34 -20.56 -1.04
N VAL A 330 5.03 -20.75 -1.19
CA VAL A 330 4.42 -21.37 -2.37
C VAL A 330 3.60 -20.36 -3.17
N ASP A 331 2.60 -19.76 -2.53
CA ASP A 331 1.63 -18.88 -3.20
C ASP A 331 1.29 -17.63 -2.40
N ALA A 332 2.30 -17.05 -1.76
CA ALA A 332 2.21 -15.69 -1.26
C ALA A 332 1.89 -14.75 -2.41
N LEU A 333 1.00 -13.81 -2.15
CA LEU A 333 0.60 -12.80 -3.11
C LEU A 333 1.72 -11.78 -3.34
N THR A 334 1.97 -11.38 -4.59
CA THR A 334 2.79 -10.20 -4.87
C THR A 334 1.97 -8.93 -4.68
N ARG A 335 2.59 -7.93 -4.04
CA ARG A 335 1.94 -6.70 -3.57
C ARG A 335 2.91 -5.53 -3.65
N HIS A 336 2.39 -4.31 -3.62
CA HIS A 336 3.20 -3.09 -3.50
C HIS A 336 3.11 -2.48 -2.10
N THR A 337 2.04 -2.80 -1.36
CA THR A 337 1.78 -2.23 -0.04
C THR A 337 1.38 -3.32 0.95
N THR A 338 2.04 -3.38 2.11
CA THR A 338 1.71 -4.34 3.18
C THR A 338 1.55 -3.66 4.52
N GLN A 339 0.58 -4.13 5.29
CA GLN A 339 0.32 -3.67 6.64
C GLN A 339 1.21 -4.38 7.66
N VAL A 340 1.48 -3.71 8.78
CA VAL A 340 2.11 -4.32 9.95
C VAL A 340 1.27 -3.98 11.16
N TYR A 341 0.70 -5.00 11.76
CA TYR A 341 -0.19 -4.88 12.91
C TYR A 341 0.57 -4.34 14.14
N PRO A 342 -0.13 -3.75 15.13
CA PRO A 342 0.49 -3.37 16.40
C PRO A 342 1.24 -4.53 17.06
N ASN A 343 2.40 -4.25 17.65
CA ASN A 343 3.23 -5.23 18.38
C ASN A 343 3.44 -6.54 17.59
N SER A 344 3.72 -6.43 16.30
CA SER A 344 3.75 -7.53 15.33
C SER A 344 4.82 -7.29 14.28
N TRP A 345 4.97 -8.26 13.37
CA TRP A 345 5.87 -8.19 12.23
C TRP A 345 5.19 -8.67 10.95
N THR A 346 5.71 -8.18 9.82
CA THR A 346 5.36 -8.64 8.48
C THR A 346 6.65 -8.86 7.70
N ALA A 347 6.76 -9.99 7.00
CA ALA A 347 7.94 -10.33 6.20
C ALA A 347 7.57 -10.36 4.72
N ILE A 348 8.45 -9.79 3.91
CA ILE A 348 8.37 -9.79 2.45
C ILE A 348 9.64 -10.37 1.83
N LEU A 349 9.51 -10.94 0.64
CA LEU A 349 10.62 -11.26 -0.25
C LEU A 349 10.54 -10.37 -1.49
N VAL A 350 11.65 -9.81 -1.94
CA VAL A 350 11.72 -8.92 -3.10
C VAL A 350 12.94 -9.24 -3.96
N SER A 351 12.74 -9.28 -5.27
CA SER A 351 13.81 -9.44 -6.27
C SER A 351 14.17 -8.06 -6.82
N LEU A 352 15.41 -7.61 -6.64
CA LEU A 352 15.84 -6.28 -7.06
C LEU A 352 16.33 -6.28 -8.51
N ASP A 353 15.44 -6.42 -9.47
CA ASP A 353 15.74 -6.45 -10.91
C ASP A 353 15.60 -5.10 -11.64
N ASN A 354 15.04 -4.08 -10.98
CA ASN A 354 14.85 -2.74 -11.53
C ASN A 354 15.92 -1.73 -11.04
N GLN A 355 16.96 -1.45 -11.83
CA GLN A 355 18.03 -0.51 -11.44
C GLN A 355 17.45 0.91 -11.23
N GLY A 356 17.84 1.57 -10.12
CA GLY A 356 17.39 2.93 -9.85
C GLY A 356 17.41 3.33 -8.38
N MET A 357 16.65 4.39 -8.09
CA MET A 357 16.48 4.98 -6.75
C MET A 357 15.02 4.87 -6.32
N TRP A 358 14.72 3.93 -5.42
CA TRP A 358 13.36 3.53 -5.10
C TRP A 358 13.02 3.81 -3.65
N ASN A 359 11.87 4.45 -3.40
CA ASN A 359 11.48 4.85 -2.05
C ASN A 359 10.80 3.68 -1.32
N MET A 360 11.29 3.37 -0.12
CA MET A 360 10.65 2.47 0.84
C MET A 360 10.09 3.33 1.96
N ARG A 361 8.76 3.34 2.12
CA ARG A 361 8.09 4.32 2.99
C ARG A 361 6.85 3.80 3.68
N SER A 362 6.43 4.51 4.71
CA SER A 362 5.07 4.40 5.19
C SER A 362 4.08 4.91 4.14
N ALA A 363 2.99 4.18 3.91
CA ALA A 363 1.84 4.70 3.17
C ALA A 363 0.96 5.64 4.03
N SER A 364 1.17 5.67 5.35
CA SER A 364 0.60 6.71 6.22
C SER A 364 1.33 8.02 5.97
N TRP A 365 0.61 9.01 5.45
CA TRP A 365 1.18 10.24 4.94
C TRP A 365 1.86 11.07 6.01
N GLU A 366 1.28 11.16 7.21
CA GLU A 366 1.91 11.81 8.35
C GLU A 366 3.27 11.18 8.68
N ARG A 367 3.31 9.84 8.76
CA ARG A 367 4.52 9.10 9.09
C ARG A 367 5.58 9.28 8.03
N GLN A 368 5.19 9.18 6.75
CA GLN A 368 6.06 9.47 5.62
C GLN A 368 6.63 10.90 5.72
N TYR A 369 5.77 11.90 5.88
CA TYR A 369 6.15 13.32 5.90
C TYR A 369 7.11 13.65 7.05
N LEU A 370 6.89 13.04 8.22
CA LEU A 370 7.71 13.20 9.41
C LEU A 370 8.90 12.22 9.48
N GLY A 371 9.19 11.50 8.39
CA GLY A 371 10.48 10.84 8.16
C GLY A 371 10.50 9.31 8.17
N GLN A 372 9.36 8.61 8.24
CA GLN A 372 9.29 7.15 8.14
C GLN A 372 9.42 6.67 6.69
N GLN A 373 10.59 6.88 6.12
CA GLN A 373 10.94 6.48 4.76
C GLN A 373 12.47 6.44 4.60
N PHE A 374 12.93 5.84 3.52
CA PHE A 374 14.31 5.93 3.03
C PHE A 374 14.32 5.50 1.56
N TYR A 375 15.45 5.62 0.88
CA TYR A 375 15.58 5.14 -0.50
C TYR A 375 16.50 3.92 -0.58
N LEU A 376 16.12 2.95 -1.40
CA LEU A 376 16.99 1.88 -1.89
C LEU A 376 17.68 2.37 -3.16
N ARG A 377 19.00 2.23 -3.20
CA ARG A 377 19.79 2.43 -4.42
C ARG A 377 20.13 1.06 -4.98
N VAL A 378 19.38 0.63 -5.99
CA VAL A 378 19.61 -0.64 -6.69
C VAL A 378 20.55 -0.35 -7.85
N TRP A 379 21.74 -0.91 -7.82
CA TRP A 379 22.81 -0.45 -8.70
C TRP A 379 23.72 -1.56 -9.21
N ASN A 380 24.26 -1.32 -10.41
CA ASN A 380 25.33 -2.08 -11.04
C ASN A 380 26.28 -1.06 -11.73
N PRO A 381 27.62 -1.26 -11.73
CA PRO A 381 28.54 -0.41 -12.48
C PRO A 381 28.27 -0.35 -13.99
N VAL A 382 27.60 -1.33 -14.58
CA VAL A 382 27.31 -1.37 -16.02
C VAL A 382 26.11 -0.48 -16.35
N ARG A 383 26.37 0.64 -17.05
CA ARG A 383 25.32 1.48 -17.63
C ARG A 383 24.75 0.81 -18.87
N SER A 384 23.47 0.47 -18.83
CA SER A 384 22.75 -0.12 -19.95
C SER A 384 21.31 0.36 -19.93
N LEU A 385 20.76 0.69 -21.11
CA LEU A 385 19.34 1.01 -21.28
C LEU A 385 18.43 -0.18 -20.96
N ALA A 386 18.97 -1.40 -20.91
CA ALA A 386 18.24 -2.57 -20.42
C ALA A 386 17.99 -2.52 -18.91
N ASN A 387 18.85 -1.82 -18.15
CA ASN A 387 18.75 -1.73 -16.69
C ASN A 387 18.12 -0.40 -16.26
N GLU A 388 18.51 0.70 -16.89
CA GLU A 388 18.03 2.04 -16.52
C GLU A 388 18.02 2.97 -17.75
N TYR A 389 16.90 3.66 -17.95
CA TYR A 389 16.76 4.64 -19.04
C TYR A 389 17.58 5.91 -18.78
N ASP A 390 17.93 6.60 -19.86
CA ASP A 390 18.52 7.93 -19.75
C ASP A 390 17.53 8.94 -19.13
N ILE A 391 18.09 9.96 -18.50
CA ILE A 391 17.30 11.05 -17.95
C ILE A 391 16.69 11.85 -19.12
N PRO A 392 15.37 12.14 -19.09
CA PRO A 392 14.75 12.95 -20.13
C PRO A 392 15.41 14.32 -20.31
N SER A 393 15.54 14.78 -21.55
CA SER A 393 16.17 16.07 -21.87
C SER A 393 15.43 17.29 -21.29
N ASN A 394 14.14 17.13 -20.99
CA ASN A 394 13.27 18.13 -20.38
C ASN A 394 13.13 17.98 -18.86
N VAL A 395 14.03 17.24 -18.20
CA VAL A 395 14.00 17.06 -16.75
C VAL A 395 14.08 18.41 -16.04
N LEU A 396 13.28 18.59 -14.99
CA LEU A 396 13.36 19.76 -14.13
C LEU A 396 14.55 19.62 -13.18
N LEU A 397 15.37 20.68 -13.10
CA LEU A 397 16.58 20.71 -12.27
C LEU A 397 16.39 21.66 -11.08
N CYS A 398 16.82 21.23 -9.90
CA CYS A 398 16.84 22.06 -8.69
C CYS A 398 18.00 21.67 -7.77
N GLY A 399 18.30 22.52 -6.79
CA GLY A 399 19.42 22.30 -5.86
C GLY A 399 20.78 22.29 -6.57
N LYS A 400 21.64 21.33 -6.22
CA LYS A 400 23.03 21.25 -6.70
C LYS A 400 23.17 20.80 -8.17
N VAL A 401 22.07 20.43 -8.84
CA VAL A 401 22.09 20.00 -10.26
C VAL A 401 21.62 21.09 -11.22
N VAL A 402 21.33 22.31 -10.73
CA VAL A 402 21.04 23.46 -11.61
C VAL A 402 22.23 23.72 -12.53
N GLY A 403 21.95 23.90 -13.83
CA GLY A 403 22.97 24.12 -14.87
C GLY A 403 23.66 22.86 -15.37
N ARG A 404 23.26 21.66 -14.92
CA ARG A 404 23.70 20.39 -15.51
C ARG A 404 22.84 20.04 -16.73
N HIS A 405 23.40 19.28 -17.65
CA HIS A 405 22.71 18.74 -18.80
C HIS A 405 22.90 17.22 -18.84
N PRO A 406 21.82 16.42 -18.95
CA PRO A 406 21.87 14.96 -18.99
C PRO A 406 22.79 14.35 -20.04
#